data_AF-A0AAD5X1F6-F1
#
_entry.id   AF-A0AAD5X1F6-F1
#
_cell.length_a   1.000
_cell.length_b   1.000
_cell.length_c   1.000
_cell.angle_alpha   90.00
_cell.angle_beta   90.00
_cell.angle_gamma   90.00
#
_symmetry.space_group_name_H-M   'P 1'
#
loop_
_entity.id
_entity.type
_entity.pdbx_description
1 polymer ?
#
loop_
_entity_poly.entity_id
_entity_poly.type
_entity_poly.pdbx_seq_one_letter_code
_entity_poly.pdbx_strand_id
1 'polypeptide(L)'
;FLSSGQVTHDHDDLGTYTYGPYTSEGVSHKFSLKSAYSHVGELEFTNFTPTFKGVIDYVWYSTGALSVTGVLGDVDREYVGRTVGFPNAHHPSDHIPLVVQVGVKRAERPRKVVFNFSNKE
;
A
#
# COMPACT_ATOMS: atom_id res chain seq x y z
N PHE A 1 -2.77 8.97 -4.33
CA PHE A 1 -1.42 9.45 -3.99
C PHE A 1 -0.39 8.33 -3.91
N LEU A 2 -0.38 7.49 -2.85
CA LEU A 2 0.72 6.53 -2.61
C LEU A 2 0.93 5.50 -3.74
N SER A 3 -0.15 4.98 -4.31
CA SER A 3 -0.09 4.06 -5.46
C SER A 3 0.14 4.77 -6.80
N SER A 4 -0.41 5.98 -6.97
CA SER A 4 -0.38 6.74 -8.22
C SER A 4 0.87 7.59 -8.40
N GLY A 5 1.59 7.90 -7.31
CA GLY A 5 2.72 8.82 -7.31
C GLY A 5 2.36 10.30 -7.39
N GLN A 6 1.09 10.65 -7.57
CA GLN A 6 0.66 12.04 -7.73
C GLN A 6 -0.79 12.25 -7.27
N VAL A 7 -1.07 13.46 -6.80
CA VAL A 7 -2.40 14.05 -6.57
C VAL A 7 -2.36 15.48 -7.09
N THR A 8 -3.41 15.89 -7.81
CA THR A 8 -3.53 17.24 -8.34
C THR A 8 -3.91 18.23 -7.24
N HIS A 9 -3.63 19.51 -7.48
CA HIS A 9 -3.86 20.58 -6.50
C HIS A 9 -5.36 20.84 -6.20
N ASP A 10 -6.24 20.42 -7.10
CA ASP A 10 -7.69 20.58 -7.09
C ASP A 10 -8.45 19.29 -6.70
N HIS A 11 -7.75 18.32 -6.11
CA HIS A 11 -8.35 17.04 -5.71
C HIS A 11 -9.43 17.24 -4.64
N ASP A 12 -10.58 16.58 -4.81
CA ASP A 12 -11.76 16.75 -3.94
C ASP A 12 -11.46 16.57 -2.44
N ASP A 13 -10.59 15.61 -2.08
CA ASP A 13 -10.15 15.39 -0.67
C ASP A 13 -9.46 16.60 -0.02
N LEU A 14 -8.91 17.54 -0.80
CA LEU A 14 -8.33 18.78 -0.27
C LEU A 14 -9.41 19.81 0.09
N GLY A 15 -10.62 19.64 -0.44
CA GLY A 15 -11.78 20.48 -0.18
C GLY A 15 -11.51 21.95 -0.49
N THR A 16 -11.94 22.83 0.43
CA THR A 16 -11.75 24.29 0.30
C THR A 16 -10.59 24.81 1.15
N TYR A 17 -9.75 23.92 1.68
CA TYR A 17 -8.66 24.30 2.57
C TYR A 17 -7.40 24.63 1.78
N THR A 18 -6.62 25.61 2.25
CA THR A 18 -5.35 25.99 1.62
C THR A 18 -4.18 25.33 2.35
N TYR A 19 -3.50 24.41 1.66
CA TYR A 19 -2.32 23.68 2.16
C TYR A 19 -1.01 24.16 1.51
N GLY A 20 -0.97 25.44 1.09
CA GLY A 20 0.20 26.05 0.46
C GLY A 20 0.57 25.35 -0.86
N PRO A 21 1.83 24.93 -1.05
CA PRO A 21 2.29 24.29 -2.29
C PRO A 21 1.43 23.10 -2.74
N TYR A 22 0.85 22.34 -1.81
CA TYR A 22 0.04 21.16 -2.15
C TYR A 22 -1.26 21.54 -2.86
N THR A 23 -1.85 22.69 -2.53
CA THR A 23 -3.09 23.21 -3.14
C THR A 23 -2.83 24.20 -4.28
N SER A 24 -1.57 24.57 -4.54
CA SER A 24 -1.20 25.40 -5.69
C SER A 24 -0.53 24.61 -6.82
N GLU A 25 0.25 23.57 -6.49
CA GLU A 25 1.07 22.81 -7.44
C GLU A 25 0.71 21.31 -7.46
N GLY A 26 0.05 20.82 -6.42
CA GLY A 26 -0.22 19.39 -6.21
C GLY A 26 0.91 18.70 -5.46
N VAL A 27 0.79 17.38 -5.32
CA VAL A 27 1.76 16.58 -4.57
C VAL A 27 2.21 15.40 -5.43
N SER A 28 3.52 15.11 -5.45
CA SER A 28 4.05 13.96 -6.18
C SER A 28 5.24 13.28 -5.49
N HIS A 29 5.47 12.01 -5.79
CA HIS A 29 6.64 11.23 -5.39
C HIS A 29 7.08 10.26 -6.49
N LYS A 30 8.36 9.86 -6.46
CA LYS A 30 8.96 8.97 -7.48
C LYS A 30 8.97 7.49 -7.10
N PHE A 31 8.50 7.15 -5.90
CA PHE A 31 8.49 5.77 -5.44
C PHE A 31 7.42 4.95 -6.18
N SER A 32 7.80 3.79 -6.70
CA SER A 32 6.86 2.79 -7.19
C SER A 32 6.37 1.94 -6.01
N LEU A 33 5.29 2.37 -5.37
CA LEU A 33 4.71 1.72 -4.20
C LEU A 33 3.46 0.91 -4.58
N LYS A 34 3.28 -0.22 -3.91
CA LYS A 34 2.04 -1.02 -3.97
C LYS A 34 1.65 -1.45 -2.56
N SER A 35 0.35 -1.47 -2.25
CA SER A 35 -0.16 -2.09 -1.02
C SER A 35 0.10 -3.59 -1.08
N ALA A 36 0.68 -4.17 -0.02
CA ALA A 36 0.94 -5.60 0.03
C ALA A 36 -0.34 -6.44 -0.09
N TYR A 37 -1.45 -5.95 0.46
CA TYR A 37 -2.73 -6.67 0.50
C TYR A 37 -3.56 -6.50 -0.78
N SER A 38 -3.21 -5.55 -1.66
CA SER A 38 -3.87 -5.41 -2.96
C SER A 38 -3.74 -6.62 -3.88
N HIS A 39 -2.81 -7.55 -3.62
CA HIS A 39 -2.72 -8.82 -4.37
C HIS A 39 -3.85 -9.80 -4.06
N VAL A 40 -4.51 -9.66 -2.90
CA VAL A 40 -5.65 -10.49 -2.47
C VAL A 40 -6.97 -9.72 -2.46
N GLY A 41 -6.99 -8.48 -2.96
CA GLY A 41 -8.19 -7.63 -2.98
C GLY A 41 -8.41 -6.80 -1.72
N GLU A 42 -7.37 -6.63 -0.88
CA GLU A 42 -7.44 -6.04 0.46
C GLU A 42 -8.22 -6.90 1.48
N LEU A 43 -8.05 -6.62 2.77
CA LEU A 43 -8.83 -7.26 3.84
C LEU A 43 -10.23 -6.65 3.93
N GLU A 44 -11.17 -7.36 4.56
CA GLU A 44 -12.52 -6.84 4.81
C GLU A 44 -12.48 -5.60 5.73
N PHE A 45 -11.56 -5.61 6.71
CA PHE A 45 -11.31 -4.49 7.61
C PHE A 45 -9.92 -4.60 8.22
N THR A 46 -9.37 -3.48 8.66
CA THR A 46 -8.17 -3.45 9.53
C THR A 46 -8.48 -2.85 10.89
N ASN A 47 -9.52 -2.02 10.97
CA ASN A 47 -10.14 -1.55 12.19
C ASN A 47 -11.60 -2.03 12.27
N PHE A 48 -12.01 -2.52 13.45
CA PHE A 48 -13.39 -2.91 13.69
C PHE A 48 -13.86 -2.45 15.06
N THR A 49 -14.73 -1.44 15.06
CA THR A 49 -15.43 -0.91 16.23
C THR A 49 -16.95 -0.89 15.95
N PRO A 50 -17.81 -0.69 16.96
CA PRO A 50 -19.26 -0.62 16.73
C PRO A 50 -19.69 0.51 15.78
N THR A 51 -18.90 1.58 15.68
CA THR A 51 -19.22 2.78 14.88
C THR A 51 -18.46 2.86 13.56
N PHE A 52 -17.37 2.11 13.42
CA PHE A 52 -16.55 2.12 12.22
C PHE A 52 -15.94 0.74 11.97
N LYS A 53 -16.09 0.26 10.73
CA LYS A 53 -15.45 -0.94 10.24
C LYS A 53 -14.90 -0.64 8.85
N GLY A 54 -13.59 -0.78 8.67
CA GLY A 54 -12.96 -0.46 7.40
C GLY A 54 -11.46 -0.66 7.39
N VAL A 55 -10.86 -0.44 6.21
CA VAL A 55 -9.43 -0.58 5.96
C VAL A 55 -8.77 0.80 6.06
N ILE A 56 -7.99 1.00 7.13
CA ILE A 56 -7.24 2.24 7.39
C ILE A 56 -5.75 1.98 7.64
N ASP A 57 -5.32 0.73 7.63
CA ASP A 57 -3.93 0.31 7.81
C ASP A 57 -3.41 -0.33 6.53
N TYR A 58 -2.15 -0.03 6.18
CA TYR A 58 -1.54 -0.52 4.95
C TYR A 58 -0.06 -0.82 5.16
N VAL A 59 0.43 -1.88 4.52
CA VAL A 59 1.87 -2.13 4.34
C VAL A 59 2.25 -1.82 2.89
N TRP A 60 2.90 -0.68 2.68
CA TRP A 60 3.39 -0.27 1.37
C TRP A 60 4.80 -0.81 1.13
N TYR A 61 5.05 -1.34 -0.06
CA TYR A 61 6.39 -1.83 -0.43
C TYR A 61 6.83 -1.28 -1.78
N SER A 62 8.16 -1.12 -1.93
CA SER A 62 8.76 -0.72 -3.21
C SER A 62 8.79 -1.90 -4.18
N THR A 63 8.04 -1.81 -5.28
CA THR A 63 7.85 -2.90 -6.23
C THR A 63 9.12 -3.28 -6.98
N GLY A 64 10.09 -2.38 -7.10
CA GLY A 64 11.40 -2.65 -7.70
C GLY A 64 12.36 -3.44 -6.80
N ALA A 65 12.23 -3.33 -5.48
CA ALA A 65 13.18 -3.92 -4.52
C ALA A 65 12.63 -5.16 -3.82
N LEU A 66 11.31 -5.24 -3.62
CA LEU A 66 10.66 -6.30 -2.86
C LEU A 66 9.57 -6.99 -3.68
N SER A 67 9.34 -8.26 -3.35
CA SER A 67 8.19 -9.05 -3.81
C SER A 67 7.46 -9.62 -2.61
N VAL A 68 6.15 -9.46 -2.57
CA VAL A 68 5.29 -10.09 -1.56
C VAL A 68 5.11 -11.56 -1.93
N THR A 69 5.40 -12.45 -1.00
CA THR A 69 5.24 -13.91 -1.19
C THR A 69 4.09 -14.50 -0.39
N GLY A 70 3.60 -13.77 0.61
CA GLY A 70 2.47 -14.19 1.44
C GLY A 70 1.94 -13.05 2.29
N VAL A 71 0.67 -13.13 2.67
CA VAL A 71 -0.02 -12.22 3.58
C VAL A 71 -0.90 -13.03 4.54
N LEU A 72 -1.10 -12.54 5.75
CA LEU A 72 -2.06 -13.12 6.69
C LEU A 72 -3.49 -12.71 6.27
N GLY A 73 -4.39 -13.68 6.11
CA GLY A 73 -5.77 -13.44 5.67
C GLY A 73 -6.67 -12.82 6.75
N ASP A 74 -7.95 -12.64 6.40
CA ASP A 74 -8.97 -12.08 7.29
C ASP A 74 -9.17 -12.89 8.58
N VAL A 75 -9.73 -12.22 9.58
CA VAL A 75 -10.32 -12.88 10.76
C VAL A 75 -11.52 -13.73 10.31
N ASP A 76 -11.71 -14.87 10.96
CA ASP A 76 -12.81 -15.78 10.66
C ASP A 76 -14.19 -15.06 10.66
N ARG A 77 -14.95 -15.26 9.58
CA ARG A 77 -16.21 -14.56 9.35
C ARG A 77 -17.31 -14.97 10.33
N GLU A 78 -17.32 -16.22 10.76
CA GLU A 78 -18.30 -16.71 11.74
C GLU A 78 -18.06 -16.05 13.11
N TYR A 79 -16.80 -15.90 13.50
CA TYR A 79 -16.41 -15.15 14.69
C TYR A 79 -16.76 -13.66 14.60
N VAL A 80 -16.43 -13.02 13.47
CA VAL A 80 -16.75 -11.59 13.24
C VAL A 80 -18.26 -11.36 13.28
N GLY A 81 -19.07 -12.25 12.69
CA GLY A 81 -20.53 -12.14 12.70
C GLY A 81 -21.19 -12.24 14.09
N ARG A 82 -20.47 -12.75 15.09
CA ARG A 82 -20.92 -12.83 16.50
C ARG A 82 -20.35 -11.72 17.38
N THR A 83 -19.48 -10.87 16.82
CA THR A 83 -18.75 -9.85 17.55
C THR A 83 -19.26 -8.47 17.15
N VAL A 84 -19.46 -7.59 18.13
CA VAL A 84 -19.94 -6.21 17.87
C VAL A 84 -18.81 -5.22 17.56
N GLY A 85 -17.57 -5.61 17.82
CA GLY A 85 -16.35 -4.85 17.56
C GLY A 85 -15.18 -5.35 18.40
N PHE A 86 -14.03 -4.74 18.17
CA PHE A 86 -12.79 -4.88 18.91
C PHE A 86 -12.46 -3.56 19.66
N PRO A 87 -11.59 -3.57 20.69
CA PRO A 87 -10.97 -4.75 21.32
C PRO A 87 -12.00 -5.63 22.06
N ASN A 88 -11.64 -6.88 22.32
CA ASN A 88 -12.41 -7.82 23.14
C ASN A 88 -11.50 -8.85 23.83
N ALA A 89 -12.10 -9.84 24.50
CA ALA A 89 -11.36 -10.85 25.27
C ALA A 89 -10.31 -11.64 24.45
N HIS A 90 -10.47 -11.76 23.13
CA HIS A 90 -9.54 -12.46 22.25
C HIS A 90 -8.70 -11.52 21.37
N HIS A 91 -9.08 -10.25 21.25
CA HIS A 91 -8.40 -9.25 20.42
C HIS A 91 -8.07 -8.01 21.25
N PRO A 92 -6.80 -7.78 21.61
CA PRO A 92 -6.42 -6.74 22.56
C PRO A 92 -6.43 -5.31 21.98
N SER A 93 -6.64 -5.16 20.67
CA SER A 93 -6.75 -3.87 19.97
C SER A 93 -7.99 -3.87 19.09
N ASP A 94 -8.54 -2.70 18.80
CA ASP A 94 -9.56 -2.44 17.78
C ASP A 94 -9.05 -2.64 16.33
N HIS A 95 -7.73 -2.75 16.16
CA HIS A 95 -7.09 -3.08 14.90
C HIS A 95 -6.60 -4.52 14.85
N ILE A 96 -6.64 -5.12 13.65
CA ILE A 96 -6.02 -6.42 13.37
C ILE A 96 -4.61 -6.23 12.79
N PRO A 97 -3.66 -7.12 13.11
CA PRO A 97 -2.31 -7.01 12.60
C PRO A 97 -2.24 -7.34 11.11
N LEU A 98 -1.55 -6.49 10.35
CA LEU A 98 -1.11 -6.81 9.00
C LEU A 98 0.24 -7.54 9.05
N VAL A 99 0.30 -8.74 8.49
CA VAL A 99 1.51 -9.55 8.46
C VAL A 99 1.83 -9.92 7.02
N VAL A 100 3.02 -9.54 6.57
CA VAL A 100 3.46 -9.70 5.18
C VAL A 100 4.79 -10.43 5.14
N GLN A 101 4.87 -11.46 4.32
CA GLN A 101 6.13 -12.10 3.97
C GLN A 101 6.66 -11.47 2.67
N VAL A 102 7.91 -11.01 2.71
CA VAL A 102 8.59 -10.38 1.57
C VAL A 102 9.89 -11.08 1.22
N GLY A 103 10.18 -11.14 -0.08
CA GLY A 103 11.47 -11.51 -0.64
C GLY A 103 12.15 -10.29 -1.25
N VAL A 104 13.49 -10.23 -1.17
CA VAL A 104 14.29 -9.18 -1.78
C VAL A 104 14.59 -9.53 -3.24
N LYS A 105 14.26 -8.62 -4.15
CA LYS A 105 14.63 -8.74 -5.56
C LYS A 105 16.11 -8.41 -5.73
N ARG A 106 16.83 -9.24 -6.48
CA ARG A 106 18.20 -8.91 -6.88
C ARG A 106 18.15 -7.74 -7.86
N ALA A 107 19.03 -6.76 -7.67
CA ALA A 107 19.22 -5.71 -8.65
C ALA A 107 19.58 -6.35 -10.00
N GLU A 108 18.88 -5.96 -11.06
CA GLU A 108 19.29 -6.33 -12.42
C GLU A 108 20.70 -5.78 -12.63
N ARG A 109 21.65 -6.67 -12.97
CA ARG A 109 22.98 -6.21 -13.38
C ARG A 109 22.79 -5.33 -14.62
N PRO A 110 23.41 -4.14 -14.70
CA PRO A 110 23.30 -3.32 -15.89
C PRO A 110 23.70 -4.17 -17.11
N ARG A 111 22.83 -4.20 -18.14
CA ARG A 111 23.13 -4.88 -19.39
C ARG A 111 24.46 -4.32 -19.90
N LYS A 112 25.43 -5.19 -20.20
CA LYS A 112 26.65 -4.78 -20.89
C LYS A 112 26.24 -4.07 -22.17
N VAL A 113 26.52 -2.77 -22.27
CA VAL A 113 26.38 -2.03 -23.52
C VAL A 113 27.44 -2.60 -24.47
N VAL A 114 27.01 -3.30 -25.51
CA VAL A 114 27.89 -3.76 -26.58
C VAL A 114 27.96 -2.63 -27.58
N PHE A 115 29.11 -1.96 -27.65
CA PHE A 115 29.39 -0.97 -28.70
C PHE A 115 29.72 -1.72 -29.99
N ASN A 116 28.80 -1.68 -30.96
CA ASN A 116 29.10 -2.13 -32.31
C ASN A 116 29.80 -0.97 -33.04
N PHE A 117 31.12 -1.06 -33.17
CA PHE A 117 31.86 -0.22 -34.09
C PHE A 117 31.69 -0.79 -35.50
N SER A 118 30.79 -0.21 -36.27
CA SER A 118 30.77 -0.42 -37.73
C SER A 118 31.90 0.43 -38.30
N ASN A 119 32.98 -0.20 -38.76
CA ASN A 119 33.92 0.46 -39.64
C ASN A 119 33.18 0.83 -40.94
N LYS A 120 33.10 2.12 -41.23
CA LYS A 120 32.82 2.61 -42.58
C LYS A 120 34.19 2.78 -43.25
N GLU A 121 34.44 1.95 -44.25
CA GLU A 121 35.44 2.22 -45.29
C GLU A 121 34.98 3.39 -46.17
#